data_AF-A0A497QJG5-F1
#
_entry.id   AF-A0A497QJG5-F1
#
_cell.length_a   1.000
_cell.length_b   1.000
_cell.length_c   1.000
_cell.angle_alpha   90.00
_cell.angle_beta   90.00
_cell.angle_gamma   90.00
#
_symmetry.space_group_name_H-M   'P 1'
#
loop_
_entity.id
_entity.type
_entity.pdbx_description
1 polymer ?
#
loop_
_entity_poly.entity_id
_entity_poly.type
_entity_poly.pdbx_seq_one_letter_code
_entity_poly.pdbx_strand_id
1 'polypeptide(L)'
;MEDHVTRFVSHEYRNKEFEKMVKKISAEGGISVELTRKFTKEAMHEWEQQQHQDVLTLFTAQPQTLNFEISKMLENLRDKLRPVIISKKRIDRAVEIAANCLENMYHIL
;
A
#
# COMPACT_ATOMS: atom_id res chain seq x y z
N MET A 1 -14.42 -28.24 -15.91
CA MET A 1 -13.49 -27.10 -15.98
C MET A 1 -13.89 -26.19 -14.83
N GLU A 2 -13.09 -26.21 -13.78
CA GLU A 2 -13.41 -25.56 -12.51
C GLU A 2 -13.45 -24.04 -12.68
N ASP A 3 -14.53 -23.48 -12.15
CA ASP A 3 -14.83 -22.06 -12.03
C ASP A 3 -13.60 -21.29 -11.52
N HIS A 4 -13.02 -20.45 -12.39
CA HIS A 4 -12.12 -19.38 -11.95
C HIS A 4 -12.96 -18.37 -11.17
N VAL A 5 -13.22 -18.66 -9.90
CA VAL A 5 -13.79 -17.70 -8.96
C VAL A 5 -12.78 -16.56 -8.85
N THR A 6 -13.03 -15.50 -9.60
CA THR A 6 -12.37 -14.22 -9.39
C THR A 6 -12.87 -13.74 -8.03
N ARG A 7 -12.15 -14.08 -6.96
CA ARG A 7 -12.48 -13.61 -5.61
C ARG A 7 -12.33 -12.10 -5.65
N PHE A 8 -13.41 -11.36 -5.80
CA PHE A 8 -13.33 -9.90 -5.66
C PHE A 8 -13.09 -9.61 -4.18
N VAL A 9 -11.93 -9.02 -3.84
CA VAL A 9 -11.74 -8.50 -2.47
C VAL A 9 -12.79 -7.42 -2.24
N SER A 10 -13.65 -7.60 -1.24
CA SER A 10 -14.69 -6.63 -0.94
C SER A 10 -14.06 -5.26 -0.64
N HIS A 11 -14.69 -4.20 -1.13
CA HIS A 11 -14.26 -2.82 -0.89
C HIS A 11 -14.11 -2.52 0.62
N GLU A 12 -14.96 -3.14 1.45
CA GLU A 12 -14.92 -3.03 2.91
C GLU A 12 -13.65 -3.64 3.51
N TYR A 13 -13.23 -4.82 3.05
CA TYR A 13 -12.00 -5.46 3.53
C TYR A 13 -10.76 -4.65 3.18
N ARG A 14 -10.69 -4.14 1.94
CA ARG A 14 -9.57 -3.27 1.50
C ARG A 14 -9.49 -2.00 2.32
N ASN A 15 -10.62 -1.34 2.57
CA ASN A 15 -10.66 -0.16 3.42
C ASN A 15 -10.19 -0.48 4.85
N LYS A 16 -10.58 -1.63 5.40
CA LYS A 16 -10.13 -2.04 6.74
C LYS A 16 -8.62 -2.24 6.82
N GLU A 17 -8.02 -2.94 5.85
CA GLU A 17 -6.58 -3.16 5.82
C GLU A 17 -5.81 -1.86 5.50
N PHE A 18 -6.38 -0.98 4.66
CA PHE A 18 -5.82 0.35 4.40
C PHE A 18 -5.80 1.20 5.67
N GLU A 19 -6.91 1.25 6.41
CA GLU A 19 -7.01 1.99 7.66
C GLU A 19 -6.07 1.44 8.74
N LYS A 20 -5.88 0.12 8.77
CA LYS A 20 -4.91 -0.55 9.65
C LYS A 20 -3.47 -0.19 9.28
N MET A 21 -3.15 -0.17 7.99
CA MET A 21 -1.84 0.27 7.49
C MET A 21 -1.55 1.71 7.90
N VAL A 22 -2.48 2.64 7.65
CA VAL A 22 -2.36 4.06 8.01
C VAL A 22 -2.12 4.22 9.51
N LYS A 23 -2.89 3.54 10.37
CA LYS A 23 -2.73 3.61 11.82
C LYS A 23 -1.36 3.11 12.29
N LYS A 24 -0.88 2.00 11.73
CA LYS A 24 0.43 1.43 12.08
C LYS A 24 1.59 2.33 11.65
N ILE A 25 1.54 2.87 10.43
CA ILE A 25 2.55 3.81 9.94
C ILE A 25 2.56 5.09 10.79
N SER A 26 1.39 5.62 11.14
CA SER A 26 1.27 6.78 12.01
C SER A 26 1.93 6.53 13.37
N ALA A 27 1.65 5.38 13.99
CA ALA A 27 2.23 5.00 15.27
C ALA A 27 3.76 4.85 15.23
N GLU A 28 4.30 4.13 14.25
CA GLU A 28 5.76 3.93 14.13
C GLU A 28 6.50 5.19 13.65
N GLY A 29 5.90 5.93 12.72
CA GLY A 29 6.47 7.15 12.15
C GLY A 29 6.45 8.32 13.13
N GLY A 30 5.55 8.30 14.13
CA GLY A 30 5.33 9.42 15.03
C GLY A 30 4.70 10.62 14.32
N ILE A 31 3.86 10.36 13.32
CA ILE A 31 3.15 11.37 12.51
C ILE A 31 1.65 11.17 12.64
N SER A 32 0.84 12.20 12.37
CA SER A 32 -0.61 12.08 12.51
C SER A 32 -1.21 11.10 11.51
N VAL A 33 -2.28 10.40 11.92
CA VAL A 33 -3.04 9.47 11.08
C VAL A 33 -3.53 10.16 9.80
N GLU A 34 -3.93 11.43 9.90
CA GLU A 34 -4.39 12.22 8.75
C GLU A 34 -3.28 12.48 7.73
N LEU A 35 -2.08 12.85 8.19
CA LEU A 35 -0.93 13.06 7.31
C LEU A 35 -0.48 11.75 6.67
N THR A 36 -0.42 10.66 7.45
CA THR A 36 -0.14 9.34 6.92
C THR A 36 -1.15 8.96 5.84
N ARG A 37 -2.45 9.12 6.11
CA ARG A 37 -3.51 8.80 5.15
C ARG A 37 -3.34 9.62 3.87
N LYS A 38 -3.04 10.91 3.99
CA LYS A 38 -2.79 11.80 2.85
C LYS A 38 -1.62 11.28 2.01
N PHE A 39 -0.46 11.04 2.61
CA PHE A 39 0.72 10.58 1.88
C PHE A 39 0.54 9.20 1.26
N THR A 40 -0.16 8.29 1.93
CA THR A 40 -0.47 6.98 1.36
C THR A 40 -1.39 7.10 0.15
N LYS A 41 -2.44 7.94 0.22
CA LYS A 41 -3.31 8.19 -0.94
C LYS A 41 -2.58 8.87 -2.10
N GLU A 42 -1.72 9.84 -1.80
CA GLU A 42 -0.90 10.51 -2.81
C GLU A 42 0.08 9.53 -3.47
N ALA A 43 0.71 8.63 -2.71
CA ALA A 43 1.60 7.61 -3.25
C ALA A 43 0.86 6.60 -4.14
N MET A 44 -0.34 6.18 -3.75
CA MET A 44 -1.20 5.32 -4.58
C MET A 44 -1.61 6.04 -5.87
N HIS A 45 -2.07 7.28 -5.78
CA HIS A 45 -2.49 8.06 -6.93
C HIS A 45 -1.33 8.33 -7.90
N GLU A 46 -0.15 8.66 -7.39
CA GLU A 46 1.05 8.86 -8.20
C GLU A 46 1.45 7.58 -8.94
N TRP A 47 1.33 6.43 -8.28
CA TRP A 47 1.53 5.14 -8.93
C TRP A 47 0.49 4.87 -10.04
N GLU A 48 -0.80 5.15 -9.79
CA GLU A 48 -1.87 4.99 -10.80
C GLU A 48 -1.62 5.84 -12.05
N GLN A 49 -1.16 7.09 -11.85
CA GLN A 49 -0.78 7.98 -12.95
C GLN A 49 0.44 7.46 -13.73
N GLN A 50 1.43 6.89 -13.04
CA GLN A 50 2.64 6.34 -13.67
C GLN A 50 2.38 5.04 -14.45
N GLN A 51 1.49 4.18 -13.95
CA GLN A 51 1.20 2.89 -14.61
C GLN A 51 0.01 2.95 -15.57
N HIS A 52 -0.72 4.07 -15.63
CA HIS A 52 -1.98 4.19 -16.37
C HIS A 52 -2.98 3.07 -16.02
N GLN A 53 -2.95 2.64 -14.76
CA GLN A 53 -3.71 1.51 -14.24
C GLN A 53 -4.30 1.88 -12.88
N ASP A 54 -5.49 1.34 -12.61
CA ASP A 54 -6.17 1.53 -11.33
C ASP A 54 -5.51 0.61 -10.28
N VAL A 55 -5.36 1.09 -9.03
CA VAL A 55 -4.71 0.30 -7.97
C VAL A 55 -5.42 -1.05 -7.73
N LEU A 56 -6.69 -1.17 -8.09
CA LEU A 56 -7.43 -2.42 -7.99
C LEU A 56 -6.93 -3.48 -8.98
N THR A 57 -6.38 -3.09 -10.13
CA THR A 57 -5.82 -4.06 -11.11
C THR A 57 -4.50 -4.65 -10.64
N LEU A 58 -3.81 -3.97 -9.72
CA LEU A 58 -2.58 -4.45 -9.09
C LEU A 58 -2.80 -5.83 -8.45
N PHE A 59 -3.89 -5.99 -7.69
CA PHE A 59 -4.21 -7.22 -6.97
C PHE A 59 -4.61 -8.38 -7.89
N THR A 60 -4.88 -8.12 -9.18
CA THR A 60 -5.19 -9.15 -10.19
C THR A 60 -3.99 -9.51 -11.07
N ALA A 61 -2.84 -8.86 -10.88
CA ALA A 61 -1.64 -9.09 -11.67
C ALA A 61 -0.91 -10.39 -11.26
N GLN A 62 -0.03 -10.89 -12.15
CA GLN A 62 0.83 -12.03 -11.81
C GLN A 62 1.77 -11.69 -10.64
N PRO A 63 2.14 -12.66 -9.78
CA PRO A 63 2.88 -12.40 -8.54
C PRO A 63 4.19 -11.60 -8.73
N GLN A 64 4.92 -11.87 -9.83
CA GLN A 64 6.16 -11.16 -10.12
C GLN A 64 5.92 -9.69 -10.46
N THR A 65 4.91 -9.42 -11.29
CA THR A 65 4.48 -8.06 -11.65
C THR A 65 3.93 -7.34 -10.42
N LEU A 66 3.11 -8.01 -9.62
CA LEU A 66 2.57 -7.48 -8.38
C LEU A 66 3.69 -7.01 -7.43
N ASN A 67 4.69 -7.86 -7.15
CA ASN A 67 5.77 -7.50 -6.24
C ASN A 67 6.60 -6.30 -6.74
N PHE A 68 6.79 -6.24 -8.06
CA PHE A 68 7.47 -5.10 -8.70
C PHE A 68 6.66 -3.81 -8.55
N GLU A 69 5.36 -3.87 -8.79
CA GLU A 69 4.48 -2.70 -8.68
C GLU A 69 4.26 -2.26 -7.22
N ILE A 70 4.14 -3.20 -6.28
CA ILE A 70 4.14 -2.92 -4.84
C ILE A 70 5.43 -2.18 -4.47
N SER A 71 6.59 -2.65 -4.95
CA SER A 71 7.88 -2.02 -4.64
C SER A 71 7.95 -0.56 -5.09
N LYS A 72 7.42 -0.24 -6.28
CA LYS A 72 7.32 1.16 -6.76
C LYS A 72 6.40 2.00 -5.88
N MET A 73 5.24 1.47 -5.50
CA MET A 73 4.30 2.18 -4.62
C MET A 73 4.92 2.46 -3.25
N LEU A 74 5.69 1.50 -2.72
CA LEU A 74 6.43 1.65 -1.47
C LEU A 74 7.55 2.69 -1.57
N GLU A 75 8.22 2.80 -2.72
CA GLU A 75 9.20 3.86 -2.99
C GLU A 75 8.54 5.24 -2.98
N ASN A 76 7.43 5.41 -3.70
CA ASN A 76 6.66 6.67 -3.68
C ASN A 76 6.23 7.03 -2.24
N LEU A 77 5.73 6.07 -1.47
CA LEU A 77 5.35 6.27 -0.07
C LEU A 77 6.56 6.69 0.78
N ARG A 78 7.72 6.06 0.57
CA ARG A 78 8.96 6.39 1.27
C ARG A 78 9.35 7.85 1.02
N ASP A 79 9.29 8.29 -0.23
CA ASP A 79 9.64 9.66 -0.61
C ASP A 79 8.68 10.71 -0.02
N LYS A 80 7.37 10.40 0.06
CA LYS A 80 6.41 11.27 0.76
C LYS A 80 6.63 11.31 2.28
N LEU A 81 7.06 10.21 2.89
CA LEU A 81 7.30 10.11 4.34
C LEU A 81 8.64 10.73 4.77
N ARG A 82 9.65 10.70 3.90
CA ARG A 82 11.00 11.21 4.16
C ARG A 82 11.08 12.67 4.66
N PRO A 83 10.30 13.64 4.13
CA PRO A 83 10.34 15.02 4.62
C PRO A 83 9.72 15.19 6.01
N VAL A 84 8.88 14.26 6.47
CA VAL A 84 8.16 14.38 7.76
C VAL A 84 8.70 13.46 8.85
N ILE A 85 9.31 12.33 8.50
CA ILE A 85 9.92 11.40 9.45
C ILE A 85 11.44 11.55 9.37
N ILE A 86 12.04 12.13 10.41
CA ILE A 86 13.50 12.39 10.45
C ILE A 86 14.31 11.08 10.51
N SER A 87 13.79 10.05 11.18
CA SER A 87 14.51 8.81 11.42
C SER A 87 14.38 7.84 10.23
N LYS A 88 15.48 7.56 9.55
CA LYS A 88 15.55 6.53 8.50
C LYS A 88 14.98 5.18 8.95
N LYS A 89 15.30 4.75 10.18
CA LYS A 89 14.78 3.50 10.76
C LYS A 89 13.26 3.48 10.86
N ARG A 90 12.64 4.62 11.19
CA ARG A 90 11.17 4.75 11.27
C ARG A 90 10.53 4.75 9.88
N ILE A 91 11.17 5.40 8.90
CA ILE A 91 10.74 5.33 7.50
C ILE A 91 10.77 3.87 7.03
N ASP A 92 11.88 3.16 7.25
CA ASP A 92 12.05 1.78 6.80
C ASP A 92 10.98 0.86 7.42
N ARG A 93 10.69 1.02 8.71
CA ARG A 93 9.57 0.30 9.37
C ARG A 93 8.20 0.68 8.82
N ALA A 94 7.95 1.96 8.55
CA ALA A 94 6.68 2.39 7.96
C ALA A 94 6.45 1.75 6.58
N VAL A 95 7.51 1.69 5.77
CA VAL A 95 7.49 1.03 4.46
C VAL A 95 7.29 -0.49 4.61
N GLU A 96 7.95 -1.13 5.58
CA GLU A 96 7.75 -2.56 5.87
C GLU A 96 6.31 -2.87 6.32
N ILE A 97 5.70 -1.99 7.12
CA ILE A 97 4.28 -2.10 7.50
C ILE A 97 3.39 -2.03 6.27
N ALA A 98 3.68 -1.09 5.36
CA ALA A 98 2.91 -0.95 4.12
C ALA A 98 3.04 -2.18 3.24
N ALA A 99 4.25 -2.71 3.08
CA ALA A 99 4.52 -3.93 2.31
C ALA A 99 3.69 -5.11 2.85
N ASN A 100 3.80 -5.38 4.15
CA ASN A 100 3.04 -6.45 4.80
C ASN A 100 1.53 -6.27 4.66
N CYS A 101 1.00 -5.04 4.70
CA CYS A 101 -0.43 -4.81 4.55
C CYS A 101 -0.89 -5.08 3.10
N LEU A 102 -0.10 -4.66 2.10
CA LEU A 102 -0.39 -4.91 0.69
C LEU A 102 -0.29 -6.41 0.34
N GLU A 103 0.71 -7.11 0.89
CA GLU A 103 0.83 -8.58 0.76
C GLU A 103 -0.36 -9.31 1.41
N ASN A 104 -0.82 -8.87 2.59
CA ASN A 104 -2.01 -9.43 3.24
C ASN A 104 -3.30 -9.20 2.45
N MET A 105 -3.42 -8.06 1.76
CA MET A 105 -4.55 -7.81 0.85
C MET A 105 -4.53 -8.74 -0.36
N TYR A 106 -3.33 -9.15 -0.80
CA TYR A 106 -3.15 -10.10 -1.90
C TYR A 106 -3.44 -11.56 -1.50
N HIS A 107 -2.96 -12.01 -0.34
CA HIS A 107 -3.13 -13.41 0.12
C HIS A 107 -4.58 -13.88 0.35
N ILE A 108 -5.55 -12.96 0.27
CA ILE A 108 -6.98 -13.25 0.45
C ILE A 108 -7.71 -13.49 -0.88
N LEU A 109 -7.02 -13.26 -1.99
CA LEU A 109 -7.41 -13.71 -3.32
C LEU A 109 -7.03 -15.20 -3.48
#